data_AF-A0A3D8Y832-F1
#
_entry.id   AF-A0A3D8Y832-F1
#
_cell.length_a   1.000
_cell.length_b   1.000
_cell.length_c   1.000
_cell.angle_alpha   90.00
_cell.angle_beta   90.00
_cell.angle_gamma   90.00
#
_symmetry.space_group_name_H-M   'P 1'
#
loop_
_entity.id
_entity.type
_entity.pdbx_description
1 polymer ?
#
loop_
_entity_poly.entity_id
_entity_poly.type
_entity_poly.pdbx_seq_one_letter_code
_entity_poly.pdbx_strand_id
1 'polypeptide(L)'
;MLKYICIIFILSLLSCGKKDTPDPQSEGIELREGVSEPVTIGKETLEVTLASVTPIFSEGVGTQDGVFTMHRVYDVFISIGDTDLVFRTDITVRSDQKRTGKSWEVLEKSYQGIKSYGSYEIGVVDVYSESGDDGNGAPYIVRILIK
;
A
#
# COMPACT_ATOMS: atom_id res chain seq x y z
N MET A 1 60.31 9.14 -24.42
CA MET A 1 59.24 10.02 -23.92
C MET A 1 57.91 9.41 -24.31
N LEU A 2 57.17 8.87 -23.34
CA LEU A 2 55.91 8.16 -23.52
C LEU A 2 54.75 9.13 -23.28
N LYS A 3 53.96 9.43 -24.30
CA LYS A 3 52.66 10.13 -24.23
C LYS A 3 51.85 9.53 -25.40
N TYR A 4 50.71 8.88 -25.27
CA TYR A 4 49.53 9.07 -24.43
C TYR A 4 48.84 7.71 -24.27
N ILE A 5 48.44 7.33 -23.04
CA ILE A 5 47.60 6.17 -22.78
C ILE A 5 46.33 6.64 -22.06
N CYS A 6 45.19 6.18 -22.60
CA CYS A 6 43.86 6.03 -22.02
C CYS A 6 43.28 7.19 -21.20
N ILE A 7 42.43 7.98 -21.86
CA ILE A 7 41.27 8.61 -21.23
C ILE A 7 40.02 8.16 -21.98
N ILE A 8 39.65 6.88 -21.80
CA ILE A 8 38.32 6.35 -22.13
C ILE A 8 37.98 5.32 -21.03
N PHE A 9 37.78 5.76 -19.79
CA PHE A 9 37.28 4.86 -18.74
C PHE A 9 36.68 5.59 -17.54
N ILE A 10 35.89 6.65 -17.77
CA ILE A 10 35.08 7.26 -16.69
C ILE A 10 33.75 7.75 -17.28
N LEU A 11 32.97 6.86 -17.91
CA LEU A 11 31.60 7.19 -18.30
C LEU A 11 30.63 5.99 -18.25
N SER A 12 30.96 4.96 -17.47
CA SER A 12 30.17 3.72 -17.37
C SER A 12 29.46 3.52 -16.02
N LEU A 13 29.57 4.46 -15.07
CA LEU A 13 29.02 4.30 -13.71
C LEU A 13 27.73 5.09 -13.43
N LEU A 14 27.15 5.73 -14.45
CA LEU A 14 25.82 6.33 -14.39
C LEU A 14 24.81 5.52 -15.20
N SER A 15 24.94 4.19 -15.22
CA SER A 15 23.77 3.36 -15.47
C SER A 15 22.98 3.32 -14.17
N CYS A 16 22.19 4.37 -13.95
CA CYS A 16 21.11 4.35 -12.98
C CYS A 16 20.08 3.33 -13.50
N GLY A 17 20.38 2.04 -13.31
CA GLY A 17 19.44 0.97 -13.58
C GLY A 17 18.20 1.28 -12.77
N LYS A 18 17.10 1.57 -13.45
CA LYS A 18 15.78 1.44 -12.84
C LYS A 18 15.80 0.03 -12.24
N LYS A 19 15.70 -0.07 -10.92
CA LYS A 19 15.39 -1.37 -10.30
C LYS A 19 14.20 -1.90 -11.08
N ASP A 20 14.33 -3.09 -11.65
CA ASP A 20 13.21 -3.86 -12.18
C ASP A 20 12.34 -4.23 -10.98
N THR A 21 11.61 -3.25 -10.44
CA THR A 21 10.46 -3.51 -9.59
C THR A 21 9.44 -4.21 -10.49
N PRO A 22 8.97 -5.41 -10.12
CA PRO A 22 7.90 -6.11 -10.82
C PRO A 22 6.72 -5.20 -11.15
N ASP A 23 5.90 -5.58 -12.13
CA ASP A 23 4.62 -4.90 -12.29
C ASP A 23 3.73 -5.20 -11.06
N PRO A 24 2.95 -4.22 -10.57
CA PRO A 24 2.12 -4.42 -9.40
C PRO A 24 1.11 -5.54 -9.64
N GLN A 25 0.89 -6.38 -8.62
CA GLN A 25 -0.13 -7.43 -8.70
C GLN A 25 -1.50 -6.82 -9.03
N SER A 26 -2.17 -7.31 -10.08
CA SER A 26 -3.43 -6.74 -10.57
C SER A 26 -4.62 -7.01 -9.65
N GLU A 27 -4.60 -8.14 -8.97
CA GLU A 27 -5.56 -8.49 -7.93
C GLU A 27 -4.94 -8.13 -6.58
N GLY A 28 -5.56 -7.18 -5.87
CA GLY A 28 -5.05 -6.78 -4.55
C GLY A 28 -5.31 -7.87 -3.52
N ILE A 29 -4.41 -7.99 -2.56
CA ILE A 29 -4.47 -8.99 -1.49
C ILE A 29 -5.29 -8.40 -0.34
N GLU A 30 -6.27 -9.14 0.14
CA GLU A 30 -7.01 -8.78 1.36
C GLU A 30 -6.31 -9.38 2.56
N LEU A 31 -6.05 -8.55 3.57
CA LEU A 31 -5.48 -8.95 4.84
C LEU A 31 -6.49 -8.67 5.94
N ARG A 32 -6.74 -9.66 6.79
CA ARG A 32 -7.64 -9.52 7.94
C ARG A 32 -6.85 -9.23 9.20
N GLU A 33 -7.35 -8.30 10.01
CA GLU A 33 -6.68 -7.86 11.23
C GLU A 33 -6.51 -9.02 12.22
N GLY A 34 -5.29 -9.15 12.75
CA GLY A 34 -4.88 -10.24 13.66
C GLY A 34 -4.64 -11.58 12.97
N VAL A 35 -4.76 -11.67 11.64
CA VAL A 35 -4.51 -12.90 10.87
C VAL A 35 -3.23 -12.77 10.06
N SER A 36 -2.38 -13.80 10.16
CA SER A 36 -1.21 -13.97 9.31
C SER A 36 -1.61 -14.76 8.06
N GLU A 37 -1.29 -14.23 6.89
CA GLU A 37 -1.58 -14.87 5.61
C GLU A 37 -0.31 -15.02 4.77
N PRO A 38 -0.12 -16.18 4.09
CA PRO A 38 0.98 -16.38 3.17
C PRO A 38 0.72 -15.62 1.87
N VAL A 39 1.58 -14.67 1.55
CA VAL A 39 1.51 -13.86 0.33
C VAL A 39 2.65 -14.25 -0.60
N THR A 40 2.31 -14.75 -1.80
CA THR A 40 3.32 -15.14 -2.79
C THR A 40 3.58 -14.01 -3.78
N ILE A 41 4.84 -13.61 -3.90
CA ILE A 41 5.31 -12.57 -4.83
C ILE A 41 6.41 -13.19 -5.70
N GLY A 42 6.08 -13.45 -6.97
CA GLY A 42 6.99 -14.17 -7.87
C GLY A 42 7.26 -15.60 -7.39
N LYS A 43 8.44 -15.86 -6.83
CA LYS A 43 8.85 -17.17 -6.29
C LYS A 43 9.01 -17.19 -4.77
N GLU A 44 8.83 -16.04 -4.13
CA GLU A 44 8.97 -15.89 -2.69
C GLU A 44 7.59 -15.89 -2.04
N THR A 45 7.46 -16.52 -0.87
CA THR A 45 6.26 -16.48 -0.05
C THR A 45 6.62 -15.79 1.27
N LEU A 46 5.93 -14.70 1.55
CA LEU A 46 6.07 -13.90 2.76
C LEU A 46 4.89 -14.19 3.69
N GLU A 47 5.16 -14.39 4.97
CA GLU A 47 4.11 -14.37 5.99
C GLU A 47 3.80 -12.91 6.33
N VAL A 48 2.60 -12.46 5.97
CA VAL A 48 2.16 -11.07 6.14
C VAL A 48 1.01 -11.03 7.13
N THR A 49 1.14 -10.19 8.15
CA THR A 49 0.11 -10.02 9.19
C THR A 49 -0.40 -8.60 9.17
N LEU A 50 -1.71 -8.41 9.08
CA LEU A 50 -2.31 -7.12 9.43
C LEU A 50 -2.38 -7.04 10.95
N ALA A 51 -1.38 -6.40 11.57
CA ALA A 51 -1.24 -6.37 13.02
C ALA A 51 -2.32 -5.51 13.68
N SER A 52 -2.57 -4.31 13.14
CA SER A 52 -3.67 -3.46 13.60
C SER A 52 -4.03 -2.37 12.60
N VAL A 53 -5.24 -1.82 12.75
CA VAL A 53 -5.70 -0.60 12.09
C VAL A 53 -6.19 0.39 13.13
N THR A 54 -5.65 1.61 13.12
CA THR A 54 -6.07 2.69 14.01
C THR A 54 -6.74 3.80 13.20
N PRO A 55 -8.05 4.05 13.38
CA PRO A 55 -8.69 5.23 12.82
C PRO A 55 -8.12 6.51 13.44
N ILE A 56 -7.65 7.43 12.60
CA ILE A 56 -7.05 8.71 13.00
C ILE A 56 -8.02 9.87 12.82
N PHE A 57 -8.77 9.85 11.73
CA PHE A 57 -9.70 10.91 11.37
C PHE A 57 -10.88 10.34 10.60
N SER A 58 -12.05 10.94 10.79
CA SER A 58 -13.26 10.60 10.06
C SER A 58 -14.14 11.84 9.95
N GLU A 59 -14.50 12.22 8.73
CA GLU A 59 -15.51 13.25 8.45
C GLU A 59 -16.46 12.76 7.36
N GLY A 60 -17.68 13.30 7.36
CA GLY A 60 -18.66 12.93 6.35
C GLY A 60 -19.63 14.05 6.06
N VAL A 61 -20.10 14.09 4.82
CA VAL A 61 -21.14 14.99 4.35
C VAL A 61 -22.25 14.19 3.68
N GLY A 62 -23.50 14.53 4.00
CA GLY A 62 -24.69 13.98 3.34
C GLY A 62 -25.31 15.01 2.40
N THR A 63 -25.76 14.56 1.23
CA THR A 63 -26.60 15.37 0.34
C THR A 63 -28.07 15.21 0.69
N GLN A 64 -28.91 16.13 0.21
CA GLN A 64 -30.37 16.04 0.39
C GLN A 64 -30.97 14.77 -0.27
N ASP A 65 -30.30 14.24 -1.29
CA ASP A 65 -30.69 13.01 -2.00
C ASP A 65 -30.29 11.73 -1.25
N GLY A 66 -29.78 11.84 -0.02
CA GLY A 66 -29.39 10.71 0.81
C GLY A 66 -28.06 10.06 0.44
N VAL A 67 -27.27 10.67 -0.46
CA VAL A 67 -25.91 10.22 -0.76
C VAL A 67 -24.97 10.70 0.34
N PHE A 68 -24.25 9.79 0.98
CA PHE A 68 -23.19 10.14 1.93
C PHE A 68 -21.82 9.95 1.30
N THR A 69 -20.96 10.95 1.50
CA THR A 69 -19.52 10.85 1.24
C THR A 69 -18.80 10.91 2.58
N MET A 70 -17.85 10.01 2.76
CA MET A 70 -17.15 9.85 4.01
C MET A 70 -15.65 9.82 3.68
N HIS A 71 -14.85 10.61 4.40
CA HIS A 71 -13.40 10.64 4.31
C HIS A 71 -12.80 10.15 5.65
N ARG A 72 -11.99 9.10 5.59
CA ARG A 72 -11.28 8.54 6.76
C ARG A 72 -9.79 8.56 6.53
N VAL A 73 -9.05 8.70 7.62
CA VAL A 73 -7.59 8.46 7.66
C VAL A 73 -7.33 7.38 8.68
N TYR A 74 -6.51 6.41 8.30
CA TYR A 74 -6.10 5.31 9.15
C TYR A 74 -4.57 5.24 9.23
N ASP A 75 -4.08 4.82 10.39
CA ASP A 75 -2.76 4.22 10.51
C ASP A 75 -2.93 2.70 10.43
N VAL A 76 -2.26 2.08 9.45
CA VAL A 76 -2.31 0.64 9.18
C VAL A 76 -0.95 0.05 9.48
N PHE A 77 -0.92 -0.98 10.32
CA PHE A 77 0.28 -1.67 10.77
C PHE A 77 0.33 -3.06 10.14
N ILE A 78 1.31 -3.29 9.26
CA ILE A 78 1.52 -4.57 8.60
C ILE A 78 2.87 -5.11 9.03
N SER A 79 2.88 -6.34 9.57
CA SER A 79 4.10 -7.04 9.95
C SER A 79 4.46 -8.08 8.90
N ILE A 80 5.74 -8.13 8.52
CA ILE A 80 6.32 -9.11 7.60
C ILE A 80 7.57 -9.68 8.27
N GLY A 81 7.48 -10.91 8.77
CA GLY A 81 8.50 -11.46 9.67
C GLY A 81 8.72 -10.55 10.89
N ASP A 82 9.97 -10.10 11.10
CA ASP A 82 10.35 -9.21 12.20
C ASP A 82 10.29 -7.70 11.84
N THR A 83 9.75 -7.36 10.67
CA THR A 83 9.66 -5.97 10.21
C THR A 83 8.23 -5.45 10.25
N ASP A 84 8.03 -4.33 10.95
CA ASP A 84 6.76 -3.62 10.97
C ASP A 84 6.77 -2.43 10.01
N LEU A 85 5.74 -2.36 9.18
CA LEU A 85 5.49 -1.27 8.25
C LEU A 85 4.24 -0.50 8.71
N VAL A 86 4.40 0.81 8.84
CA VAL A 86 3.30 1.70 9.26
C VAL A 86 2.90 2.60 8.10
N PHE A 87 1.67 2.46 7.63
CA PHE A 87 1.09 3.25 6.55
C PHE A 87 0.10 4.26 7.13
N ARG A 88 0.13 5.50 6.63
CA ARG A 88 -0.98 6.43 6.85
C ARG A 88 -1.76 6.52 5.56
N THR A 89 -3.02 6.13 5.55
CA THR A 89 -3.81 6.06 4.32
C THR A 89 -5.13 6.78 4.47
N ASP A 90 -5.46 7.60 3.48
CA ASP A 90 -6.77 8.22 3.34
C ASP A 90 -7.70 7.33 2.50
N ILE A 91 -8.96 7.22 2.90
CA ILE A 91 -9.98 6.44 2.23
C ILE A 91 -11.23 7.28 2.09
N THR A 92 -11.73 7.39 0.87
CA THR A 92 -13.00 8.07 0.57
C THR A 92 -14.03 7.05 0.13
N VAL A 93 -15.16 7.01 0.83
CA VAL A 93 -16.28 6.12 0.52
C VAL A 93 -17.47 6.98 0.13
N ARG A 94 -18.13 6.60 -0.96
CA ARG A 94 -19.40 7.17 -1.39
C ARG A 94 -20.46 6.10 -1.41
N SER A 95 -21.61 6.38 -0.80
CA SER A 95 -22.69 5.40 -0.62
C SER A 95 -23.36 4.95 -1.91
N ASP A 96 -23.30 5.79 -2.95
CA ASP A 96 -23.87 5.56 -4.28
C ASP A 96 -22.89 4.85 -5.22
N GLN A 97 -21.67 4.57 -4.77
CA GLN A 97 -20.62 3.96 -5.58
C GLN A 97 -20.18 2.62 -5.00
N LYS A 98 -19.88 1.67 -5.88
CA LYS A 98 -19.21 0.44 -5.46
C LYS A 98 -17.84 0.81 -4.88
N ARG A 99 -17.51 0.25 -3.72
CA ARG A 99 -16.19 0.40 -3.14
C ARG A 99 -15.12 -0.15 -4.09
N THR A 100 -14.17 0.72 -4.45
CA THR A 100 -13.02 0.39 -5.28
C THR A 100 -11.78 0.94 -4.58
N GLY A 101 -10.82 0.07 -4.26
CA GLY A 101 -9.52 0.52 -3.75
C GLY A 101 -8.79 1.40 -4.76
N LYS A 102 -7.82 2.18 -4.28
CA LYS A 102 -6.92 3.00 -5.11
C LYS A 102 -6.14 2.14 -6.10
N SER A 103 -5.86 2.66 -7.30
CA SER A 103 -4.88 2.04 -8.20
C SER A 103 -3.46 2.38 -7.74
N TRP A 104 -2.46 1.64 -8.25
CA TRP A 104 -1.05 1.93 -7.95
C TRP A 104 -0.66 3.35 -8.37
N GLU A 105 -1.12 3.82 -9.53
CA GLU A 105 -0.83 5.17 -10.03
C GLU A 105 -1.46 6.27 -9.17
N VAL A 106 -2.56 5.96 -8.48
CA VAL A 106 -3.15 6.86 -7.48
C VAL A 106 -2.30 6.86 -6.21
N LEU A 107 -1.82 5.69 -5.79
CA LEU A 107 -0.94 5.57 -4.64
C LEU A 107 0.41 6.27 -4.85
N GLU A 108 1.03 6.18 -6.02
CA GLU A 108 2.30 6.86 -6.34
C GLU A 108 2.19 8.38 -6.29
N LYS A 109 0.98 8.92 -6.48
CA LYS A 109 0.68 10.35 -6.30
C LYS A 109 0.46 10.72 -4.83
N SER A 110 0.32 9.73 -3.96
CA SER A 110 0.15 9.90 -2.51
C SER A 110 1.49 9.62 -1.80
N TYR A 111 1.92 10.51 -0.91
CA TYR A 111 3.16 10.31 -0.17
C TYR A 111 3.05 9.28 0.97
N GLN A 112 1.85 8.80 1.29
CA GLN A 112 1.58 8.11 2.56
C GLN A 112 1.12 6.65 2.40
N GLY A 113 0.68 6.27 1.20
CA GLY A 113 0.10 4.96 0.93
C GLY A 113 1.07 3.84 0.53
N ILE A 114 2.36 4.15 0.29
CA ILE A 114 3.38 3.17 -0.16
C ILE A 114 4.55 3.10 0.84
N LYS A 115 5.02 1.88 1.15
CA LYS A 115 6.23 1.62 1.93
C LYS A 115 7.07 0.53 1.27
N SER A 116 8.39 0.66 1.37
CA SER A 116 9.32 -0.34 0.88
C SER A 116 9.57 -1.44 1.91
N TYR A 117 9.70 -2.68 1.46
CA TYR A 117 10.17 -3.83 2.23
C TYR A 117 11.14 -4.64 1.37
N GLY A 118 12.44 -4.58 1.71
CA GLY A 118 13.50 -5.19 0.91
C GLY A 118 13.53 -4.65 -0.52
N SER A 119 13.24 -5.51 -1.50
CA SER A 119 13.11 -5.15 -2.92
C SER A 119 11.69 -4.79 -3.36
N TYR A 120 10.70 -4.95 -2.49
CA TYR A 120 9.29 -4.75 -2.79
C TYR A 120 8.79 -3.38 -2.33
N GLU A 121 7.74 -2.91 -2.98
CA GLU A 121 6.92 -1.80 -2.53
C GLU A 121 5.51 -2.31 -2.23
N ILE A 122 4.98 -1.95 -1.08
CA ILE A 122 3.65 -2.36 -0.62
C ILE A 122 2.80 -1.11 -0.56
N GLY A 123 1.58 -1.19 -1.07
CA GLY A 123 0.64 -0.09 -1.15
C GLY A 123 -0.69 -0.41 -0.50
N VAL A 124 -1.17 0.39 0.45
CA VAL A 124 -2.51 0.20 1.04
C VAL A 124 -3.55 0.88 0.16
N VAL A 125 -4.37 0.10 -0.53
CA VAL A 125 -5.37 0.61 -1.48
C VAL A 125 -6.75 0.79 -0.88
N ASP A 126 -7.06 0.06 0.19
CA ASP A 126 -8.36 0.14 0.83
C ASP A 126 -8.35 -0.33 2.30
N VAL A 127 -9.26 0.20 3.13
CA VAL A 127 -9.42 -0.16 4.55
C VAL A 127 -10.89 -0.13 4.96
N TYR A 128 -11.44 -1.23 5.47
CA TYR A 128 -12.83 -1.30 5.94
C TYR A 128 -13.02 -2.26 7.10
N SER A 129 -14.01 -2.00 7.95
CA SER A 129 -14.47 -2.95 8.96
C SER A 129 -15.27 -4.09 8.32
N GLU A 130 -15.10 -5.33 8.79
CA GLU A 130 -15.91 -6.49 8.37
C GLU A 130 -17.41 -6.27 8.55
N SER A 131 -17.82 -5.52 9.58
CA SER A 131 -19.23 -5.22 9.81
C SER A 131 -19.78 -4.13 8.89
N GLY A 132 -18.96 -3.52 8.03
CA GLY A 132 -19.32 -2.36 7.21
C GLY A 132 -19.51 -1.05 7.99
N ASP A 133 -19.47 -1.14 9.33
CA ASP A 133 -19.54 -0.02 10.25
C ASP A 133 -18.32 -0.05 11.18
N ASP A 134 -17.59 1.06 11.26
CA ASP A 134 -16.28 1.14 11.92
C ASP A 134 -16.40 1.22 13.46
N GLY A 135 -17.62 1.24 14.01
CA GLY A 135 -17.89 1.38 15.45
C GLY A 135 -18.19 0.09 16.22
N ASN A 136 -18.36 -1.05 15.54
CA ASN A 136 -18.88 -2.28 16.17
C ASN A 136 -17.81 -3.25 16.70
N GLY A 137 -16.54 -2.84 16.74
CA GLY A 137 -15.44 -3.67 17.21
C GLY A 137 -15.15 -4.90 16.34
N ALA A 138 -15.67 -4.93 15.11
CA ALA A 138 -15.32 -5.96 14.14
C ALA A 138 -13.90 -5.73 13.61
N PRO A 139 -13.17 -6.80 13.26
CA PRO A 139 -11.83 -6.68 12.69
C PRO A 139 -11.84 -5.83 11.41
N TYR A 140 -10.75 -5.10 11.21
CA TYR A 140 -10.51 -4.45 9.94
C TYR A 140 -10.01 -5.44 8.87
N ILE A 141 -10.38 -5.15 7.63
CA ILE A 141 -9.79 -5.71 6.42
C ILE A 141 -9.06 -4.59 5.70
N VAL A 142 -7.83 -4.87 5.30
CA VAL A 142 -7.00 -3.99 4.48
C VAL A 142 -6.74 -4.68 3.17
N ARG A 143 -6.99 -3.98 2.07
CA ARG A 143 -6.55 -4.45 0.75
C ARG A 143 -5.25 -3.78 0.39
N ILE A 144 -4.26 -4.57 -0.03
CA ILE A 144 -2.94 -4.10 -0.45
C ILE A 144 -2.63 -4.46 -1.91
N LEU A 145 -1.73 -3.69 -2.51
CA LEU A 145 -1.01 -4.03 -3.73
C LEU A 145 0.46 -4.21 -3.38
N ILE A 146 1.15 -5.10 -4.10
CA ILE A 146 2.58 -5.28 -3.96
C ILE A 146 3.22 -5.21 -5.34
N LYS A 147 4.33 -4.48 -5.42
CA LYS A 147 5.16 -4.26 -6.59
C LYS A 147 6.58 -4.73 -6.31
#